data_AF-A0A285T4G6-F1
#
_entry.id   AF-A0A285T4G6-F1
#
_cell.length_a   1.000
_cell.length_b   1.000
_cell.length_c   1.000
_cell.angle_alpha   90.00
_cell.angle_beta   90.00
_cell.angle_gamma   90.00
#
_symmetry.space_group_name_H-M   'P 1'
#
loop_
_entity.id
_entity.type
_entity.pdbx_description
1 polymer ?
#
loop_
_entity_poly.entity_id
_entity_poly.type
_entity_poly.pdbx_seq_one_letter_code
_entity_poly.pdbx_strand_id
1 'polypeptide(L)'
;MPDDPVREKILKAALDLMQTYGVKKFTQPQVAKAAGVRQSHLTYYFPKKIDLIKGLLQGHLPHHAEAGGTPPAPPAPEAIRKGLAVLTSNPGRMRFFLSLILEAQLEPELKVLVDEHMARFDARVAAYYGRPAGDPDVTMFLSALRGLGMRRLVGEQAADGNADDGVDIALLEARFALVPAAAPAAAS
;
A
#
# COMPACT_ATOMS: atom_id res chain seq x y z
N MET A 1 0.26 -11.01 19.31
CA MET A 1 1.39 -10.58 20.17
C MET A 1 1.78 -9.19 19.74
N PRO A 2 1.52 -8.16 20.56
CA PRO A 2 1.99 -6.81 20.29
C PRO A 2 3.49 -6.71 20.64
N ASP A 3 4.23 -6.04 19.75
CA ASP A 3 5.59 -5.49 19.89
C ASP A 3 6.73 -6.46 20.19
N ASP A 4 6.94 -7.44 19.30
CA ASP A 4 8.25 -8.08 19.20
C ASP A 4 9.19 -7.23 18.32
N PRO A 5 10.21 -6.55 18.90
CA PRO A 5 11.06 -5.63 18.17
C PRO A 5 11.85 -6.33 17.05
N VAL A 6 12.08 -7.64 17.15
CA VAL A 6 12.75 -8.42 16.10
C VAL A 6 11.83 -8.64 14.92
N ARG A 7 10.56 -8.96 15.16
CA ARG A 7 9.55 -9.10 14.10
C ARG A 7 9.39 -7.81 13.30
N GLU A 8 9.30 -6.67 13.99
CA GLU A 8 9.20 -5.35 13.34
C GLU A 8 10.45 -5.00 12.55
N LYS A 9 11.64 -5.27 13.10
CA LYS A 9 12.91 -5.08 12.40
C LYS A 9 12.97 -5.89 11.10
N ILE A 10 12.49 -7.14 11.13
CA ILE A 10 12.41 -7.99 9.95
C ILE A 10 11.45 -7.37 8.92
N LEU A 11 10.26 -6.93 9.33
CA LEU A 11 9.28 -6.31 8.43
C LEU A 11 9.78 -4.99 7.83
N LYS A 12 10.49 -4.16 8.60
CA LYS A 12 11.11 -2.93 8.10
C LYS A 12 12.15 -3.24 7.01
N ALA A 13 13.07 -4.17 7.27
CA ALA A 13 14.07 -4.57 6.30
C ALA A 13 13.46 -5.22 5.04
N ALA A 14 12.41 -6.02 5.21
CA ALA A 14 11.64 -6.62 4.13
C ALA A 14 10.99 -5.54 3.24
N LEU A 15 10.41 -4.52 3.86
CA LEU A 15 9.82 -3.39 3.15
C LEU A 15 10.87 -2.62 2.34
N ASP A 16 11.98 -2.25 2.98
CA ASP A 16 13.05 -1.47 2.35
C ASP A 16 13.61 -2.22 1.13
N LEU A 17 13.80 -3.55 1.25
CA LEU A 17 14.24 -4.39 0.14
C LEU A 17 13.23 -4.41 -1.02
N MET A 18 11.93 -4.55 -0.75
CA MET A 18 10.92 -4.51 -1.80
C MET A 18 10.82 -3.14 -2.47
N GLN A 19 10.85 -2.06 -1.68
CA GLN A 19 10.77 -0.71 -2.22
C GLN A 19 11.98 -0.38 -3.09
N THR A 20 13.16 -0.91 -2.75
CA THR A 20 14.40 -0.65 -3.47
C THR A 20 14.57 -1.55 -4.69
N TYR A 21 14.35 -2.86 -4.53
CA TYR A 21 14.75 -3.87 -5.52
C TYR A 21 13.59 -4.68 -6.10
N GLY A 22 12.37 -4.47 -5.60
CA GLY A 22 11.20 -5.28 -5.94
C GLY A 22 11.34 -6.75 -5.53
N VAL A 23 10.48 -7.60 -6.10
CA VAL A 23 10.43 -9.04 -5.78
C VAL A 23 11.73 -9.79 -6.06
N LYS A 24 12.54 -9.31 -7.02
CA LYS A 24 13.76 -10.00 -7.48
C LYS A 24 14.79 -10.21 -6.37
N LYS A 25 14.93 -9.27 -5.43
CA LYS A 25 15.80 -9.41 -4.24
C LYS A 25 15.01 -9.63 -2.95
N PHE A 26 13.74 -10.03 -3.07
CA PHE A 26 12.91 -10.33 -1.93
C PHE A 26 12.97 -11.83 -1.59
N THR A 27 14.05 -12.22 -0.92
CA THR A 27 14.25 -13.60 -0.45
C THR A 27 14.48 -13.62 1.06
N GLN A 28 14.05 -14.69 1.74
CA GLN A 28 14.25 -14.82 3.20
C GLN A 28 15.72 -14.65 3.62
N PRO A 29 16.73 -15.21 2.92
CA PRO A 29 18.14 -14.96 3.27
C PRO A 29 18.55 -13.49 3.13
N GLN A 30 18.08 -12.79 2.08
CA GLN A 30 18.39 -11.37 1.89
C GLN A 30 17.72 -10.50 2.95
N VAL A 31 16.47 -10.81 3.32
CA VAL A 31 15.74 -10.12 4.40
C VAL A 31 16.44 -10.35 5.75
N ALA A 32 16.84 -11.58 6.07
CA ALA A 32 17.58 -11.88 7.31
C ALA A 32 18.89 -11.09 7.38
N LYS A 33 19.64 -11.05 6.27
CA LYS A 33 20.86 -10.25 6.14
C LYS A 33 20.60 -8.76 6.34
N ALA A 34 19.59 -8.21 5.68
CA ALA A 34 19.23 -6.79 5.78
C ALA A 34 18.74 -6.40 7.18
N ALA A 35 18.00 -7.28 7.86
CA ALA A 35 17.57 -7.10 9.24
C ALA A 35 18.69 -7.34 10.27
N GLY A 36 19.85 -7.87 9.86
CA GLY A 36 20.93 -8.24 10.75
C GLY A 36 20.54 -9.34 11.74
N VAL A 37 19.72 -10.30 11.30
CA VAL A 37 19.27 -11.45 12.11
C VAL A 37 19.74 -12.76 11.47
N ARG A 38 19.83 -13.83 12.27
CA ARG A 38 20.10 -15.18 11.74
C ARG A 38 18.90 -15.69 10.96
N GLN A 39 19.14 -16.51 9.94
CA GLN A 39 18.06 -17.12 9.15
C GLN A 39 17.06 -17.90 10.01
N SER A 40 17.53 -18.62 11.03
CA SER A 40 16.67 -19.35 11.98
C SER A 40 15.70 -18.44 12.74
N HIS A 41 16.13 -17.23 13.12
CA HIS A 41 15.26 -16.24 13.76
C HIS A 41 14.22 -15.72 12.77
N LEU A 42 14.60 -15.46 11.51
CA LEU A 42 13.62 -15.05 10.51
C LEU A 42 12.57 -16.15 10.28
N THR A 43 12.99 -17.40 10.11
CA THR A 43 12.07 -18.53 9.85
C THR A 43 11.17 -18.85 11.04
N TYR A 44 11.57 -18.48 12.26
CA TYR A 44 10.70 -18.57 13.44
C TYR A 44 9.49 -17.64 13.32
N TYR A 45 9.68 -16.38 12.89
CA TYR A 45 8.56 -15.43 12.71
C TYR A 45 7.83 -15.62 11.39
N PHE A 46 8.57 -15.95 10.33
CA PHE A 46 8.05 -16.05 8.96
C PHE A 46 8.59 -17.32 8.29
N PRO A 47 7.94 -18.47 8.52
CA PRO A 47 8.37 -19.75 8.00
C PRO A 47 8.51 -19.76 6.47
N LYS A 48 7.60 -19.08 5.76
CA LYS A 48 7.60 -18.98 4.30
C LYS A 48 7.76 -17.52 3.84
N LYS A 49 8.22 -17.32 2.60
CA LYS A 49 8.26 -16.00 1.94
C LYS A 49 6.88 -15.34 1.95
N ILE A 50 5.81 -16.11 1.72
CA ILE A 50 4.44 -15.59 1.74
C ILE A 50 4.06 -15.01 3.11
N ASP A 51 4.58 -15.55 4.22
CA ASP A 51 4.29 -15.03 5.56
C ASP A 51 4.91 -13.64 5.78
N LEU A 52 6.09 -13.38 5.20
CA LEU A 52 6.66 -12.02 5.16
C LEU A 52 5.75 -11.06 4.41
N ILE A 53 5.24 -11.47 3.24
CA ILE A 53 4.37 -10.63 2.41
C ILE A 53 3.05 -10.35 3.14
N LYS A 54 2.46 -11.38 3.78
CA LYS A 54 1.28 -11.25 4.64
C LYS A 54 1.55 -10.23 5.77
N GLY A 55 2.70 -10.34 6.43
CA GLY A 55 3.12 -9.40 7.46
C GLY A 55 3.30 -7.96 6.96
N LEU A 56 3.86 -7.76 5.77
CA LEU A 56 3.98 -6.44 5.14
C LEU A 56 2.62 -5.83 4.84
N LEU A 57 1.67 -6.62 4.33
CA LEU A 57 0.33 -6.15 3.99
C LEU A 57 -0.49 -5.77 5.23
N GLN A 58 -0.28 -6.49 6.33
CA GLN A 58 -0.87 -6.18 7.63
C GLN A 58 -0.21 -4.96 8.29
N GLY A 59 1.12 -4.83 8.24
CA GLY A 59 1.87 -3.70 8.81
C GLY A 59 1.71 -2.37 8.06
N HIS A 60 1.25 -2.41 6.80
CA HIS A 60 0.90 -1.23 6.02
C HIS A 60 -0.54 -0.73 6.21
N LEU A 61 -1.37 -1.48 6.92
CA LEU A 61 -2.54 -0.89 7.57
C LEU A 61 -2.02 -0.24 8.86
N PRO A 62 -2.26 1.07 9.10
CA PRO A 62 -2.15 1.57 10.46
C PRO A 62 -2.96 0.61 11.35
N HIS A 63 -2.28 -0.01 12.30
CA HIS A 63 -2.90 -0.95 13.22
C HIS A 63 -3.95 -0.19 14.04
N HIS A 64 -5.21 -0.32 13.64
CA HIS A 64 -6.35 -0.07 14.51
C HIS A 64 -7.29 -1.27 14.40
N ALA A 65 -7.22 -2.10 15.44
CA ALA A 65 -8.21 -3.07 15.92
C ALA A 65 -8.68 -4.14 14.91
N GLU A 66 -8.16 -5.36 14.99
CA GLU A 66 -8.56 -6.43 15.93
C GLU A 66 -9.71 -7.29 15.38
N ALA A 67 -9.53 -8.60 15.54
CA ALA A 67 -10.58 -9.58 15.45
C ALA A 67 -11.67 -9.24 16.49
N GLY A 68 -12.77 -8.63 16.06
CA GLY A 68 -13.85 -8.26 16.97
C GLY A 68 -14.78 -7.17 16.44
N GLY A 69 -15.59 -7.51 15.43
CA GLY A 69 -16.95 -7.00 15.26
C GLY A 69 -17.23 -5.49 15.13
N THR A 70 -16.23 -4.60 15.11
CA THR A 70 -16.45 -3.16 14.94
C THR A 70 -15.66 -2.67 13.71
N PRO A 71 -16.32 -2.08 12.69
CA PRO A 71 -15.60 -1.46 11.59
C PRO A 71 -14.67 -0.39 12.16
N PRO A 72 -13.39 -0.33 11.73
CA PRO A 72 -12.49 0.72 12.17
C PRO A 72 -13.11 2.08 11.86
N ALA A 73 -12.93 3.04 12.77
CA ALA A 73 -13.35 4.42 12.54
C ALA A 73 -12.85 4.88 11.17
N PRO A 74 -13.68 5.60 10.37
CA PRO A 74 -13.26 6.08 9.08
C PRO A 74 -11.93 6.85 9.24
N PRO A 75 -10.91 6.54 8.42
CA PRO A 75 -9.62 7.19 8.55
C PRO A 75 -9.79 8.70 8.45
N ALA A 76 -8.99 9.45 9.21
CA ALA A 76 -8.97 10.90 9.11
C ALA A 76 -8.79 11.30 7.63
N PRO A 77 -9.52 12.32 7.13
CA PRO A 77 -9.40 12.83 5.76
C PRO A 77 -7.96 12.97 5.27
N GLU A 78 -7.06 13.39 6.15
CA GLU A 78 -5.65 13.58 5.87
C GLU A 78 -4.91 12.27 5.56
N ALA A 79 -5.27 11.16 6.20
CA ALA A 79 -4.70 9.86 5.93
C ALA A 79 -5.07 9.35 4.53
N ILE A 80 -6.31 9.64 4.07
CA ILE A 80 -6.73 9.32 2.71
C ILE A 80 -5.98 10.17 1.70
N ARG A 81 -5.91 11.49 1.89
CA ARG A 81 -5.14 12.39 1.00
C ARG A 81 -3.67 11.96 0.89
N LYS A 82 -3.02 11.66 2.02
CA LYS A 82 -1.66 11.14 2.03
C LYS A 82 -1.55 9.81 1.28
N GLY A 83 -2.53 8.91 1.46
CA GLY A 83 -2.62 7.66 0.72
C GLY A 83 -2.69 7.86 -0.79
N LEU A 84 -3.52 8.78 -1.26
CA LEU A 84 -3.65 9.14 -2.68
C LEU A 84 -2.36 9.75 -3.24
N ALA A 85 -1.73 10.67 -2.49
CA ALA A 85 -0.45 11.26 -2.88
C ALA A 85 0.64 10.18 -3.07
N VAL A 86 0.73 9.24 -2.13
CA VAL A 86 1.71 8.14 -2.17
C VAL A 86 1.58 7.25 -3.41
N LEU A 87 0.38 7.09 -4.00
CA LEU A 87 0.20 6.32 -5.23
C LEU A 87 0.96 6.92 -6.42
N THR A 88 1.23 8.23 -6.39
CA THR A 88 1.80 8.96 -7.51
C THR A 88 3.19 9.53 -7.21
N SER A 89 3.54 9.75 -5.93
CA SER A 89 4.78 10.44 -5.52
C SER A 89 5.86 9.51 -4.97
N ASN A 90 5.59 8.21 -4.80
CA ASN A 90 6.54 7.27 -4.20
C ASN A 90 6.84 6.09 -5.15
N PRO A 91 7.90 6.19 -5.95
CA PRO A 91 8.30 5.13 -6.89
C PRO A 91 8.65 3.81 -6.20
N GLY A 92 9.26 3.85 -5.01
CA GLY A 92 9.49 2.64 -4.21
C GLY A 92 8.19 1.95 -3.80
N ARG A 93 7.16 2.72 -3.45
CA ARG A 93 5.83 2.19 -3.15
C ARG A 93 5.17 1.58 -4.38
N MET A 94 5.28 2.23 -5.54
CA MET A 94 4.78 1.70 -6.80
C MET A 94 5.50 0.40 -7.18
N ARG A 95 6.82 0.33 -7.02
CA ARG A 95 7.63 -0.88 -7.22
C ARG A 95 7.17 -2.02 -6.31
N PHE A 96 6.92 -1.74 -5.04
CA PHE A 96 6.36 -2.72 -4.10
C PHE A 96 4.99 -3.21 -4.57
N PHE A 97 4.09 -2.31 -4.95
CA PHE A 97 2.74 -2.64 -5.41
C PHE A 97 2.74 -3.53 -6.66
N LEU A 98 3.51 -3.17 -7.68
CA LEU A 98 3.63 -3.97 -8.91
C LEU A 98 4.27 -5.34 -8.66
N SER A 99 5.30 -5.40 -7.81
CA SER A 99 5.94 -6.65 -7.40
C SER A 99 4.94 -7.57 -6.70
N LEU A 100 4.06 -7.00 -5.89
CA LEU A 100 3.04 -7.73 -5.17
C LEU A 100 1.96 -8.30 -6.10
N ILE A 101 1.48 -7.52 -7.08
CA ILE A 101 0.51 -7.99 -8.08
C ILE A 101 1.06 -9.19 -8.86
N LEU A 102 2.33 -9.10 -9.30
CA LEU A 102 2.98 -10.17 -10.05
C LEU A 102 3.15 -11.42 -9.20
N GLU A 103 3.59 -11.29 -7.95
CA GLU A 103 3.72 -12.43 -7.03
C GLU A 103 2.37 -13.08 -6.74
N ALA A 104 1.30 -12.29 -6.60
CA ALA A 104 -0.05 -12.78 -6.37
C ALA A 104 -0.59 -13.64 -7.53
N GLN A 105 -0.09 -13.48 -8.76
CA GLN A 105 -0.49 -14.35 -9.88
C GLN A 105 0.06 -15.78 -9.76
N LEU A 106 1.12 -15.99 -8.97
CA LEU A 106 1.78 -17.28 -8.79
C LEU A 106 1.27 -18.03 -7.55
N GLU A 107 0.65 -17.32 -6.61
CA GLU A 107 0.28 -17.82 -5.28
C GLU A 107 -1.20 -17.50 -4.98
N PRO A 108 -2.12 -18.48 -5.11
CA PRO A 108 -3.56 -18.25 -4.93
C PRO A 108 -3.93 -17.66 -3.56
N GLU A 109 -3.25 -18.08 -2.49
CA GLU A 109 -3.45 -17.51 -1.15
C GLU A 109 -3.08 -16.03 -1.09
N LEU A 110 -2.02 -15.63 -1.79
CA LEU A 110 -1.59 -14.24 -1.82
C LEU A 110 -2.57 -13.40 -2.64
N LYS A 111 -3.12 -13.94 -3.74
CA LYS A 111 -4.13 -13.28 -4.55
C LYS A 111 -5.33 -12.80 -3.72
N VAL A 112 -5.92 -13.70 -2.92
CA VAL A 112 -7.08 -13.35 -2.08
C VAL A 112 -6.74 -12.19 -1.14
N LEU A 113 -5.57 -12.25 -0.50
CA LEU A 113 -5.16 -11.24 0.47
C LEU A 113 -4.86 -9.87 -0.18
N VAL A 114 -4.26 -9.87 -1.37
CA VAL A 114 -4.03 -8.65 -2.15
C VAL A 114 -5.34 -8.04 -2.63
N ASP A 115 -6.26 -8.85 -3.14
CA ASP A 115 -7.58 -8.41 -3.59
C ASP A 115 -8.36 -7.77 -2.42
N GLU A 116 -8.39 -8.42 -1.25
CA GLU A 116 -9.01 -7.87 -0.05
C GLU A 116 -8.34 -6.58 0.44
N HIS A 117 -7.01 -6.48 0.34
CA HIS A 117 -6.28 -5.28 0.74
C HIS A 117 -6.61 -4.10 -0.18
N MET A 118 -6.66 -4.35 -1.50
CA MET A 118 -7.06 -3.35 -2.50
C MET A 118 -8.51 -2.94 -2.35
N ALA A 119 -9.44 -3.89 -2.23
CA ALA A 119 -10.86 -3.61 -2.03
C ALA A 119 -11.11 -2.76 -0.76
N ARG A 120 -10.39 -3.05 0.33
CA ARG A 120 -10.46 -2.24 1.57
C ARG A 120 -9.91 -0.83 1.39
N PHE A 121 -8.91 -0.61 0.55
CA PHE A 121 -8.44 0.74 0.25
C PHE A 121 -9.45 1.48 -0.63
N ASP A 122 -9.90 0.85 -1.71
CA ASP A 122 -10.85 1.44 -2.66
C ASP A 122 -12.18 1.81 -1.96
N ALA A 123 -12.70 0.95 -1.08
CA ALA A 123 -13.89 1.25 -0.29
C ALA A 123 -13.71 2.44 0.67
N ARG A 124 -12.53 2.61 1.27
CA ARG A 124 -12.23 3.75 2.15
C ARG A 124 -12.15 5.06 1.36
N VAL A 125 -11.59 5.03 0.15
CA VAL A 125 -11.55 6.18 -0.76
C VAL A 125 -12.95 6.51 -1.26
N ALA A 126 -13.77 5.51 -1.59
CA ALA A 126 -15.16 5.74 -1.98
C ALA A 126 -15.95 6.42 -0.86
N ALA A 127 -15.86 5.90 0.37
CA ALA A 127 -16.49 6.50 1.54
C ALA A 127 -16.01 7.93 1.79
N TYR A 128 -14.72 8.21 1.59
CA TYR A 128 -14.16 9.57 1.70
C TYR A 128 -14.82 10.57 0.75
N TYR A 129 -15.20 10.14 -0.46
CA TYR A 129 -15.92 10.95 -1.44
C TYR A 129 -17.46 10.82 -1.35
N GLY A 130 -17.98 10.17 -0.31
CA GLY A 130 -19.42 9.93 -0.16
C GLY A 130 -20.02 9.00 -1.22
N ARG A 131 -19.20 8.13 -1.82
CA ARG A 131 -19.57 7.18 -2.88
C ARG A 131 -19.73 5.75 -2.33
N PRO A 132 -20.57 4.92 -2.94
CA PRO A 132 -20.68 3.51 -2.56
C PRO A 132 -19.39 2.72 -2.87
N ALA A 133 -19.14 1.63 -2.15
CA ALA A 133 -18.05 0.73 -2.48
C ALA A 133 -18.24 0.15 -3.89
N GLY A 134 -17.17 0.15 -4.70
CA GLY A 134 -17.24 -0.28 -6.10
C GLY A 134 -17.78 0.79 -7.07
N ASP A 135 -17.93 2.04 -6.63
CA ASP A 135 -18.26 3.15 -7.53
C ASP A 135 -17.27 3.22 -8.72
N PRO A 136 -17.77 3.26 -9.97
CA PRO A 136 -16.93 3.20 -11.16
C PRO A 136 -16.04 4.44 -11.31
N ASP A 137 -16.49 5.63 -10.89
CA ASP A 137 -15.70 6.86 -10.98
C ASP A 137 -14.54 6.84 -10.00
N VAL A 138 -14.77 6.35 -8.77
CA VAL A 138 -13.71 6.11 -7.79
C VAL A 138 -12.70 5.10 -8.31
N THR A 139 -13.18 4.01 -8.92
CA THR A 139 -12.33 2.96 -9.48
C THR A 139 -11.46 3.50 -10.62
N MET A 140 -12.04 4.29 -11.53
CA MET A 140 -11.33 4.91 -12.64
C MET A 140 -10.33 5.97 -12.15
N PHE A 141 -10.70 6.77 -11.15
CA PHE A 141 -9.82 7.74 -10.50
C PHE A 141 -8.57 7.07 -9.90
N LEU A 142 -8.76 6.03 -9.09
CA LEU A 142 -7.65 5.29 -8.49
C LEU A 142 -6.79 4.58 -9.55
N SER A 143 -7.42 4.08 -10.62
CA SER A 143 -6.70 3.49 -11.76
C SER A 143 -5.85 4.52 -12.49
N ALA A 144 -6.35 5.74 -12.69
CA ALA A 144 -5.60 6.83 -13.29
C ALA A 144 -4.38 7.22 -12.43
N LEU A 145 -4.56 7.35 -11.10
CA LEU A 145 -3.46 7.62 -10.17
C LEU A 145 -2.38 6.52 -10.21
N ARG A 146 -2.78 5.24 -10.17
CA ARG A 146 -1.85 4.11 -10.28
C ARG A 146 -1.11 4.12 -11.62
N GLY A 147 -1.80 4.41 -12.73
CA GLY A 147 -1.22 4.55 -14.05
C GLY A 147 -0.17 5.67 -14.12
N LEU A 148 -0.46 6.83 -13.53
CA LEU A 148 0.49 7.95 -13.44
C LEU A 148 1.72 7.60 -12.61
N GLY A 149 1.53 6.94 -11.45
CA GLY A 149 2.66 6.46 -10.64
C GLY A 149 3.51 5.41 -11.37
N MET A 150 2.88 4.53 -12.16
CA MET A 150 3.60 3.57 -13.01
C MET A 150 4.42 4.28 -14.10
N ARG A 151 3.87 5.30 -14.78
CA ARG A 151 4.61 6.08 -15.77
C ARG A 151 5.83 6.78 -15.16
N ARG A 152 5.72 7.28 -13.93
CA ARG A 152 6.86 7.87 -13.20
C ARG A 152 7.93 6.85 -12.84
N LEU A 153 7.54 5.63 -12.46
CA LEU A 153 8.50 4.56 -12.20
C LEU A 153 9.34 4.22 -13.45
N VAL A 154 8.75 4.32 -14.64
CA VAL A 154 9.45 4.18 -15.92
C VAL A 154 10.28 5.44 -16.22
N GLY A 155 9.73 6.63 -15.98
CA GLY A 155 10.38 7.92 -16.19
C GLY A 155 11.61 8.16 -15.30
N GLU A 156 11.66 7.64 -14.08
CA GLU A 156 12.86 7.66 -13.22
C GLU A 156 14.06 6.93 -13.84
N GLN A 157 13.82 5.97 -14.75
CA GLN A 157 14.90 5.33 -15.50
C GLN A 157 15.36 6.15 -16.72
N ALA A 158 14.61 7.19 -17.11
CA ALA A 158 14.78 7.95 -18.34
C ALA A 158 15.09 9.45 -18.14
N ALA A 159 14.91 10.00 -16.94
CA ALA A 159 15.00 11.44 -16.71
C ALA A 159 16.32 11.87 -16.04
N ASP A 160 17.31 12.15 -16.89
CA ASP A 160 18.12 13.35 -16.70
C ASP A 160 17.20 14.57 -16.91
N GLY A 161 16.90 15.31 -15.83
CA GLY A 161 16.49 16.71 -15.88
C GLY A 161 15.19 17.07 -16.59
N ASN A 162 14.02 16.73 -16.03
CA ASN A 162 12.91 17.69 -16.03
C ASN A 162 12.10 17.58 -14.73
N ALA A 163 12.20 18.62 -13.92
CA ALA A 163 11.60 18.73 -12.60
C ALA A 163 10.41 19.69 -12.68
N ASP A 164 9.26 19.23 -13.18
CA ASP A 164 7.94 19.83 -12.87
C ASP A 164 6.78 18.92 -13.35
N ASP A 165 6.70 17.69 -12.84
CA ASP A 165 5.59 16.78 -13.14
C ASP A 165 4.89 16.38 -11.83
N GLY A 166 4.25 17.30 -11.11
CA GLY A 166 3.33 16.95 -10.03
C GLY A 166 2.04 16.35 -10.60
N VAL A 167 1.49 15.26 -10.03
CA VAL A 167 0.12 14.86 -10.40
C VAL A 167 -0.79 15.84 -9.67
N ASP A 168 -1.56 16.61 -10.42
CA ASP A 168 -2.63 17.42 -9.86
C ASP A 168 -3.81 16.49 -9.51
N ILE A 169 -3.82 16.05 -8.25
CA ILE A 169 -4.88 15.18 -7.72
C ILE A 169 -6.21 15.93 -7.72
N ALA A 170 -6.22 17.24 -7.46
CA ALA A 170 -7.45 18.03 -7.42
C ALA A 170 -8.08 18.16 -8.82
N LEU A 171 -7.25 18.31 -9.87
CA LEU A 171 -7.73 18.26 -11.25
C LEU A 171 -8.37 16.91 -11.59
N LEU A 172 -7.78 15.81 -11.14
CA LEU A 172 -8.37 14.48 -11.33
C LEU A 172 -9.66 14.30 -10.53
N GLU A 173 -9.69 14.73 -9.28
CA GLU A 173 -10.90 14.74 -8.45
C GLU A 173 -12.03 15.49 -9.15
N ALA A 174 -11.77 16.70 -9.66
CA ALA A 174 -12.74 17.48 -10.43
C ALA A 174 -13.21 16.75 -11.70
N ARG A 175 -12.29 16.10 -12.43
CA ARG A 175 -12.60 15.35 -13.66
C ARG A 175 -13.52 14.15 -13.41
N PHE A 176 -13.45 13.55 -12.23
CA PHE A 176 -14.31 12.43 -11.82
C PHE A 176 -15.49 12.87 -10.93
N ALA A 177 -15.74 14.18 -10.78
CA ALA A 177 -16.77 14.72 -9.90
C ALA A 177 -16.70 14.16 -8.47
N LEU A 178 -15.47 13.99 -7.96
CA LEU A 178 -15.18 13.51 -6.61
C LEU A 178 -14.99 14.72 -5.70
N VAL A 179 -15.91 14.88 -4.75
CA VAL A 179 -15.85 15.91 -3.72
C VAL A 179 -15.82 15.20 -2.37
N PRO A 180 -14.83 15.48 -1.50
CA PRO A 180 -14.80 14.88 -0.17
C PRO A 180 -16.13 15.07 0.55
N ALA A 181 -16.65 14.01 1.15
CA ALA A 181 -17.81 14.11 2.01
C ALA A 181 -17.50 15.11 3.13
N ALA A 182 -18.42 16.03 3.40
CA ALA A 182 -18.28 16.97 4.51
C ALA A 182 -18.02 16.16 5.80
N ALA A 183 -17.01 16.59 6.58
CA ALA A 183 -16.75 15.95 7.87
C ALA A 183 -18.04 16.00 8.69
N PRO A 184 -18.45 14.89 9.35
CA PRO A 184 -19.60 14.94 10.23
C PRO A 184 -19.35 16.05 11.25
N ALA A 185 -20.29 16.99 11.36
CA ALA A 185 -20.23 18.04 12.37
C ALA A 185 -20.00 17.35 13.72
N ALA A 186 -18.91 17.71 14.41
CA ALA A 186 -18.63 17.18 15.72
C ALA A 186 -19.86 17.46 16.59
N ALA A 187 -20.57 16.39 16.98
CA ALA A 187 -21.69 16.50 17.90
C ALA A 187 -21.16 17.18 19.16
N SER A 188 -21.67 18.39 19.41
CA SER A 188 -21.37 19.20 20.60
C SER A 188 -22.04 18.61 21.83
#